data_AF-A0A7X7LLD9-F1
#
_entry.id   AF-A0A7X7LLD9-F1
#
_cell.length_a   1.000
_cell.length_b   1.000
_cell.length_c   1.000
_cell.angle_alpha   90.00
_cell.angle_beta   90.00
_cell.angle_gamma   90.00
#
_symmetry.space_group_name_H-M   'P 1'
#
loop_
_entity.id
_entity.type
_entity.pdbx_description
1 polymer ?
#
loop_
_entity_poly.entity_id
_entity_poly.type
_entity_poly.pdbx_seq_one_letter_code
_entity_poly.pdbx_strand_id
1 'polypeptide(L)'
;MINKETILAYMRGKSYRPLSYGELLQALNIESGEEEVRFTKELGRLEKQGEIVKTRKNKYGLPEMMNLIRGVININQRGYGILKPDDASNPEIFVFGKNLNGAMHHDRVMVRMQDRAFDGQRPEGEVIRALNRASKELVGTFERSRSAALVVPDDPRQIYPIHVKVSGKMKVKNGDKVLVSITTYPDKNKYPEGRISEVLGRKGQPGLDVQVVIRKHGLKDFFPESVLNEAREAAVPVSEEEKNRRRDLTAVRMVTMDGADAKDLDDAVSISRTADGYRLGVHIADVSHYVKEKSKLDKEALARGTSVYLIDKVLPMLPPELSNDICSL
;
A
#
# COMPACT_ATOMS: atom_id res chain seq x y z
N MET A 1 -21.82 10.29 21.80
CA MET A 1 -21.36 8.96 21.32
C MET A 1 -19.86 8.91 21.43
N ILE A 2 -19.32 7.96 22.19
CA ILE A 2 -17.87 7.80 22.35
C ILE A 2 -17.22 7.45 21.00
N ASN A 3 -16.23 8.25 20.59
CA ASN A 3 -15.46 8.06 19.36
C ASN A 3 -14.00 8.48 19.56
N LYS A 4 -13.18 8.28 18.53
CA LYS A 4 -11.74 8.63 18.54
C LYS A 4 -11.50 10.06 18.99
N GLU A 5 -12.25 11.01 18.43
CA GLU A 5 -12.06 12.45 18.66
C GLU A 5 -12.33 12.80 20.13
N THR A 6 -13.37 12.21 20.72
CA THR A 6 -13.74 12.42 22.13
C THR A 6 -12.64 11.95 23.07
N ILE A 7 -12.10 10.75 22.86
CA ILE A 7 -11.04 10.18 23.71
C ILE A 7 -9.76 11.03 23.62
N LEU A 8 -9.34 11.38 22.40
CA LEU A 8 -8.12 12.17 22.20
C LEU A 8 -8.28 13.60 22.71
N ALA A 9 -9.45 14.22 22.56
CA ALA A 9 -9.72 15.55 23.10
C ALA A 9 -9.57 15.57 24.63
N TYR A 10 -10.12 14.55 25.31
CA TYR A 10 -9.96 14.41 26.77
C TYR A 10 -8.49 14.25 27.17
N MET A 11 -7.74 13.37 26.49
CA MET A 11 -6.33 13.13 26.80
C MET A 11 -5.40 14.32 26.49
N ARG A 12 -5.79 15.19 25.55
CA ARG A 12 -5.05 16.44 25.23
C ARG A 12 -5.33 17.58 26.22
N GLY A 13 -6.27 17.40 27.15
CA GLY A 13 -6.56 18.39 28.18
C GLY A 13 -5.31 18.69 29.03
N LYS A 14 -5.09 19.97 29.37
CA LYS A 14 -3.88 20.42 30.11
C LYS A 14 -3.64 19.68 31.43
N SER A 15 -4.70 19.22 32.09
CA SER A 15 -4.62 18.52 33.39
C SER A 15 -4.62 17.00 33.25
N TYR A 16 -4.59 16.47 32.02
CA TYR A 16 -4.59 15.04 31.81
C TYR A 16 -3.29 14.42 32.31
N ARG A 17 -3.42 13.34 33.06
CA ARG A 17 -2.34 12.43 33.46
C ARG A 17 -2.67 11.05 32.90
N PRO A 18 -1.70 10.17 32.62
CA PRO A 18 -2.01 8.83 32.18
C PRO A 18 -2.95 8.11 33.16
N LEU A 19 -4.06 7.59 32.64
CA LEU A 19 -5.12 6.95 33.41
C LEU A 19 -5.23 5.46 33.05
N SER A 20 -5.58 4.63 34.02
CA SER A 20 -5.95 3.23 33.79
C SER A 20 -7.26 3.12 33.00
N TYR A 21 -7.57 1.92 32.50
CA TYR A 21 -8.83 1.66 31.78
C TYR A 21 -10.06 2.07 32.61
N GLY A 22 -10.12 1.67 33.89
CA GLY A 22 -11.24 2.02 34.78
C GLY A 22 -11.32 3.51 35.10
N GLU A 23 -10.17 4.17 35.32
CA GLU A 23 -10.13 5.63 35.50
C GLU A 23 -10.62 6.38 34.25
N LEU A 24 -10.37 5.86 33.04
CA LEU A 24 -10.90 6.44 31.80
C LEU A 24 -12.40 6.26 31.64
N LEU A 25 -12.95 5.08 31.99
CA LEU A 25 -14.40 4.86 31.98
C LEU A 25 -15.11 5.87 32.88
N GLN A 26 -14.61 6.03 34.10
CA GLN A 26 -15.17 7.01 35.06
C GLN A 26 -15.03 8.44 34.54
N ALA A 27 -13.85 8.82 34.05
CA ALA A 27 -13.61 10.19 33.62
C ALA A 27 -14.41 10.61 32.38
N LEU A 28 -14.73 9.66 31.51
CA LEU A 28 -15.52 9.88 30.29
C LEU A 28 -17.02 9.60 30.50
N ASN A 29 -17.44 9.26 31.72
CA ASN A 29 -18.81 8.86 32.07
C ASN A 29 -19.36 7.76 31.14
N ILE A 30 -18.55 6.74 30.87
CA ILE A 30 -18.93 5.63 29.98
C ILE A 30 -19.73 4.60 30.79
N GLU A 31 -20.95 4.33 30.36
CA GLU A 31 -21.82 3.33 30.97
C GLU A 31 -21.47 1.91 30.48
N SER A 32 -21.81 0.92 31.30
CA SER A 32 -21.60 -0.49 30.95
C SER A 32 -22.51 -0.92 29.80
N GLY A 33 -22.13 -1.99 29.10
CA GLY A 33 -22.88 -2.52 27.96
C GLY A 33 -22.31 -2.05 26.63
N GLU A 34 -23.17 -1.58 25.72
CA GLU A 34 -22.72 -1.26 24.35
C GLU A 34 -21.70 -0.12 24.28
N GLU A 35 -21.81 0.87 25.15
CA GLU A 35 -20.91 2.02 25.12
C GLU A 35 -19.50 1.64 25.57
N GLU A 36 -19.37 0.85 26.63
CA GLU A 36 -18.10 0.27 27.04
C GLU A 36 -17.47 -0.57 25.91
N VAL A 37 -18.24 -1.45 25.25
CA VAL A 37 -17.73 -2.26 24.13
C VAL A 37 -17.19 -1.39 22.98
N ARG A 38 -17.91 -0.31 22.63
CA ARG A 38 -17.47 0.67 21.64
C ARG A 38 -16.18 1.36 22.09
N PHE A 39 -16.11 1.79 23.35
CA PHE A 39 -14.91 2.39 23.93
C PHE A 39 -13.71 1.45 23.91
N THR A 40 -13.85 0.18 24.33
CA THR A 40 -12.75 -0.79 24.32
C THR A 40 -12.20 -0.97 22.91
N LYS A 41 -13.09 -1.06 21.90
CA LYS A 41 -12.71 -1.20 20.50
C LYS A 41 -11.95 0.02 19.98
N GLU A 42 -12.43 1.22 20.28
CA GLU A 42 -11.76 2.47 19.88
C GLU A 42 -10.42 2.66 20.60
N LEU A 43 -10.36 2.39 21.91
CA LEU A 43 -9.13 2.47 22.68
C LEU A 43 -8.05 1.51 22.12
N GLY A 44 -8.43 0.27 21.80
CA GLY A 44 -7.53 -0.68 21.15
C GLY A 44 -7.09 -0.24 19.75
N ARG A 45 -7.99 0.40 18.97
CA ARG A 45 -7.65 0.97 17.66
C ARG A 45 -6.62 2.09 17.79
N LEU A 46 -6.82 3.01 18.74
CA LEU A 46 -5.89 4.10 19.02
C LEU A 46 -4.52 3.57 19.46
N GLU A 47 -4.48 2.56 20.34
CA GLU A 47 -3.24 1.95 20.81
C GLU A 47 -2.47 1.26 19.66
N LYS A 48 -3.19 0.55 18.79
CA LYS A 48 -2.62 -0.10 17.59
C LYS A 48 -2.06 0.92 16.61
N GLN A 49 -2.75 2.03 16.40
CA GLN A 49 -2.31 3.15 15.55
C GLN A 49 -1.20 4.00 16.20
N GLY A 50 -0.90 3.76 17.48
CA GLY A 50 0.05 4.52 18.28
C GLY A 50 -0.45 5.89 18.72
N GLU A 51 -1.72 6.24 18.48
CA GLU A 51 -2.33 7.51 18.93
C GLU A 51 -2.32 7.64 20.46
N ILE A 52 -2.33 6.49 21.14
CA ILE A 52 -2.11 6.39 22.58
C ILE A 52 -1.10 5.27 22.85
N VAL A 53 -0.51 5.31 24.03
CA VAL A 53 0.44 4.31 24.51
C VAL A 53 0.00 3.80 25.87
N LYS A 54 -0.05 2.47 26.01
CA LYS A 54 -0.20 1.83 27.30
C LYS A 54 1.16 1.67 27.98
N THR A 55 1.31 2.30 29.13
CA THR A 55 2.51 2.22 29.98
C THR A 55 2.61 0.86 30.65
N ARG A 56 3.81 0.54 31.17
CA ARG A 56 4.05 -0.65 31.99
C ARG A 56 3.16 -0.73 33.25
N LYS A 57 2.63 0.40 33.72
CA LYS A 57 1.71 0.49 34.87
C LYS A 57 0.23 0.34 34.43
N ASN A 58 -0.05 -0.15 33.22
CA ASN A 58 -1.39 -0.30 32.64
C ASN A 58 -2.19 1.00 32.53
N LYS A 59 -1.49 2.14 32.40
CA LYS A 59 -2.10 3.46 32.17
C LYS A 59 -1.92 3.88 30.72
N TYR A 60 -2.95 4.47 30.14
CA TYR A 60 -2.95 5.02 28.79
C TYR A 60 -2.55 6.48 28.83
N GLY A 61 -1.79 6.94 27.85
CA GLY A 61 -1.49 8.35 27.67
C GLY A 61 -1.05 8.65 26.25
N LEU A 62 -0.88 9.94 25.95
CA LEU A 62 -0.42 10.37 24.64
C LEU A 62 1.09 10.08 24.47
N PRO A 63 1.56 9.73 23.26
CA PRO A 63 2.97 9.49 22.98
C PRO A 63 3.89 10.63 23.41
N GLU A 64 3.46 11.87 23.19
CA GLU A 64 4.24 13.08 23.42
C GLU A 64 4.55 13.29 24.92
N MET A 65 3.68 12.78 25.82
CA MET A 65 3.90 12.79 27.28
C MET A 65 5.04 11.86 27.73
N MET A 66 5.54 11.00 26.83
CA MET A 66 6.56 9.98 27.10
C MET A 66 7.79 10.15 26.19
N ASN A 67 7.96 11.32 25.58
CA ASN A 67 9.00 11.61 24.58
C ASN A 67 8.97 10.63 23.41
N LEU A 68 7.78 10.19 23.02
CA LEU A 68 7.58 9.28 21.90
C LEU A 68 7.04 10.04 20.68
N ILE A 69 7.69 9.84 19.54
CA ILE A 69 7.31 10.43 18.26
C ILE A 69 7.00 9.30 17.28
N ARG A 70 5.92 9.48 16.52
CA ARG A 70 5.50 8.54 15.47
C ARG A 70 5.88 9.09 14.12
N GLY A 71 6.16 8.18 13.20
CA GLY A 71 6.47 8.56 11.84
C GLY A 71 6.86 7.39 10.97
N VAL A 72 7.25 7.70 9.74
CA VAL A 72 7.76 6.73 8.78
C VAL A 72 9.28 6.75 8.81
N ILE A 73 9.90 5.58 8.99
CA ILE A 73 11.36 5.48 9.02
C ILE A 73 11.92 5.21 7.63
N ASN A 74 12.85 6.06 7.20
CA ASN A 74 13.60 5.91 5.96
C ASN A 74 15.00 5.37 6.29
N ILE A 75 15.19 4.07 6.12
CA ILE A 75 16.49 3.42 6.28
C ILE A 75 17.39 3.72 5.07
N ASN A 76 18.65 4.03 5.34
CA ASN A 76 19.72 4.19 4.36
C ASN A 76 20.49 2.87 4.19
N GLN A 77 21.09 2.67 3.01
CA GLN A 77 21.92 1.49 2.69
C GLN A 77 23.09 1.28 3.65
N ARG A 78 23.57 2.36 4.32
CA ARG A 78 24.60 2.30 5.36
C ARG A 78 24.11 1.78 6.72
N GLY A 79 22.80 1.46 6.86
CA GLY A 79 22.25 0.82 8.05
C GLY A 79 21.71 1.74 9.15
N TYR A 80 21.65 3.06 8.93
CA TYR A 80 20.95 3.99 9.83
C TYR A 80 19.58 4.40 9.25
N GLY A 81 18.69 4.91 10.09
CA GLY A 81 17.37 5.39 9.71
C GLY A 81 17.16 6.87 10.00
N ILE A 82 16.26 7.49 9.25
CA ILE A 82 15.73 8.82 9.52
C ILE A 82 14.21 8.69 9.66
N LEU A 83 13.69 8.99 10.83
CA LEU A 83 12.25 9.09 11.04
C LEU A 83 11.76 10.44 10.50
N LYS A 84 10.75 10.38 9.63
CA LYS A 84 9.91 11.53 9.27
C LYS A 84 8.68 11.52 10.17
N PRO A 85 8.53 12.45 11.11
CA PRO A 85 7.39 12.48 12.02
C PRO A 85 6.06 12.64 11.27
N ASP A 86 4.98 12.11 11.84
CA ASP A 86 3.62 12.33 11.31
C ASP A 86 3.19 13.80 11.45
N ASP A 87 3.63 14.44 12.54
CA ASP A 87 3.43 15.88 12.78
C ASP A 87 4.68 16.65 12.32
N ALA A 88 4.53 17.41 11.24
CA ALA A 88 5.59 18.18 10.60
C ALA A 88 6.16 19.30 11.49
N SER A 89 5.55 19.64 12.63
CA SER A 89 6.16 20.56 13.59
C SER A 89 7.36 19.94 14.32
N ASN A 90 7.48 18.60 14.31
CA ASN A 90 8.61 17.89 14.89
C ASN A 90 9.75 17.75 13.86
N PRO A 91 11.03 17.92 14.28
CA PRO A 91 12.16 17.70 13.40
C PRO A 91 12.32 16.22 13.02
N GLU A 92 12.96 15.95 11.88
CA GLU A 92 13.39 14.59 11.52
C GLU A 92 14.35 14.01 12.58
N ILE A 93 14.18 12.73 12.91
CA ILE A 93 14.94 12.08 13.98
C ILE A 93 15.91 11.08 13.38
N PHE A 94 17.17 11.17 13.76
CA PHE A 94 18.20 10.23 13.36
C PHE A 94 18.17 8.98 14.25
N VAL A 95 18.27 7.79 13.65
CA VAL A 95 18.25 6.50 14.36
C VAL A 95 19.45 5.67 13.90
N PHE A 96 20.40 5.42 14.81
CA PHE A 96 21.50 4.49 14.52
C PHE A 96 21.01 3.07 14.25
N GLY A 97 21.77 2.29 13.47
CA GLY A 97 21.40 0.90 13.15
C GLY A 97 21.13 0.03 14.38
N LYS A 98 21.94 0.18 15.43
CA LYS A 98 21.75 -0.51 16.72
C LYS A 98 20.44 -0.14 17.45
N ASN A 99 19.83 0.99 17.09
CA ASN A 99 18.62 1.54 17.68
C ASN A 99 17.39 1.35 16.78
N LEU A 100 17.52 0.67 15.63
CA LEU A 100 16.39 0.38 14.73
C LEU A 100 15.43 -0.66 15.31
N ASN A 101 15.91 -1.54 16.21
CA ASN A 101 15.11 -2.58 16.87
C ASN A 101 14.18 -3.34 15.90
N GLY A 102 14.70 -3.74 14.75
CA GLY A 102 13.96 -4.50 13.74
C GLY A 102 12.96 -3.69 12.89
N ALA A 103 13.03 -2.36 12.91
CA ALA A 103 12.34 -1.52 11.93
C ALA A 103 12.88 -1.79 10.53
N MET A 104 11.97 -1.98 9.57
CA MET A 104 12.31 -2.12 8.15
C MET A 104 12.09 -0.79 7.40
N HIS A 105 12.65 -0.69 6.20
CA HIS A 105 12.53 0.53 5.41
C HIS A 105 11.05 0.84 5.12
N HIS A 106 10.65 2.10 5.32
CA HIS A 106 9.28 2.61 5.24
C HIS A 106 8.30 2.13 6.31
N ASP A 107 8.72 1.35 7.31
CA ASP A 107 7.84 1.03 8.44
C ASP A 107 7.35 2.32 9.11
N ARG A 108 6.07 2.33 9.50
CA ARG A 108 5.57 3.33 10.44
C ARG A 108 5.91 2.84 11.84
N VAL A 109 6.69 3.63 12.58
CA VAL A 109 7.28 3.23 13.85
C VAL A 109 7.00 4.26 14.95
N MET A 110 7.18 3.82 16.19
CA MET A 110 7.24 4.68 17.37
C MET A 110 8.70 4.80 17.81
N VAL A 111 9.21 6.02 17.89
CA VAL A 111 10.59 6.32 18.31
C VAL A 111 10.57 7.07 19.63
N ARG A 112 11.44 6.69 20.56
CA ARG A 112 11.75 7.47 21.75
C ARG A 112 12.91 8.40 21.47
N MET A 113 12.73 9.68 21.75
CA MET A 113 13.78 10.69 21.67
C MET A 113 14.83 10.48 22.77
N GLN A 114 16.10 10.69 22.45
CA GLN A 114 17.19 10.68 23.42
C GLN A 114 17.63 12.12 23.71
N ASP A 115 17.95 12.45 24.96
CA ASP A 115 18.15 13.81 25.47
C ASP A 115 19.44 14.51 24.99
N ARG A 116 20.08 14.02 23.93
CA ARG A 116 21.34 14.56 23.40
C ARG A 116 21.21 14.87 21.91
N ALA A 117 20.70 16.06 21.60
CA ALA A 117 21.11 16.74 20.38
C ALA A 117 22.24 17.70 20.75
N PHE A 118 23.43 17.51 20.19
CA PHE A 118 24.43 18.58 20.17
C PHE A 118 23.93 19.68 19.23
N ASP A 119 24.26 20.94 19.57
CA ASP A 119 23.80 22.11 18.81
C ASP A 119 24.12 21.95 17.31
N GLY A 120 23.09 22.11 16.46
CA GLY A 120 23.16 21.92 15.01
C GLY A 120 22.99 20.49 14.46
N GLN A 121 22.83 19.46 15.29
CA GLN A 121 22.56 18.08 14.83
C GLN A 121 21.09 17.67 14.96
N ARG A 122 20.65 16.75 14.09
CA ARG A 122 19.32 16.13 14.19
C ARG A 122 19.21 15.40 15.54
N PRO A 123 18.05 15.47 16.21
CA PRO A 123 17.85 14.71 17.42
C PRO A 123 17.99 13.21 17.15
N GLU A 124 18.51 12.49 18.15
CA GLU A 124 18.68 11.05 18.09
C GLU A 124 17.48 10.33 18.72
N GLY A 125 17.20 9.12 18.23
CA GLY A 125 16.12 8.29 18.77
C GLY A 125 16.39 6.79 18.74
N GLU A 126 15.55 6.07 19.47
CA GLU A 126 15.46 4.61 19.45
C GLU A 126 14.06 4.16 19.06
N VAL A 127 13.95 3.27 18.07
CA VAL A 127 12.67 2.64 17.72
C VAL A 127 12.22 1.76 18.87
N ILE A 128 11.04 2.02 19.41
CA ILE A 128 10.45 1.20 20.48
C ILE A 128 9.63 0.05 19.91
N ARG A 129 8.91 0.29 18.79
CA ARG A 129 8.13 -0.72 18.07
C ARG A 129 7.74 -0.25 16.68
N ALA A 130 7.50 -1.19 15.77
CA ALA A 130 6.76 -0.92 14.55
C ALA A 130 5.25 -0.86 14.83
N LEU A 131 4.58 0.15 14.29
CA LEU A 131 3.13 0.34 14.33
C LEU A 131 2.47 -0.28 13.09
N ASN A 132 3.11 -0.13 11.93
CA ASN A 132 2.68 -0.72 10.67
C ASN A 132 3.91 -1.14 9.86
N ARG A 133 3.87 -2.35 9.30
CA ARG A 133 4.92 -2.92 8.45
C ARG A 133 4.67 -2.55 7.00
N ALA A 134 5.63 -1.90 6.35
CA ALA A 134 5.47 -1.45 4.97
C ALA A 134 5.55 -2.61 3.96
N SER A 135 6.49 -3.53 4.18
CA SER A 135 6.76 -4.63 3.26
C SER A 135 6.28 -5.94 3.83
N LYS A 136 5.32 -6.60 3.16
CA LYS A 136 4.94 -7.99 3.46
C LYS A 136 5.71 -9.00 2.62
N GLU A 137 6.12 -8.57 1.44
CA GLU A 137 6.92 -9.35 0.50
C GLU A 137 8.07 -8.49 0.00
N LEU A 138 9.17 -9.13 -0.36
CA LEU A 138 10.33 -8.48 -0.95
C LEU A 138 10.84 -9.31 -2.12
N VAL A 139 11.32 -8.62 -3.16
CA VAL A 139 12.13 -9.25 -4.20
C VAL A 139 13.59 -9.26 -3.74
N GLY A 140 14.26 -10.38 -3.93
CA GLY A 140 15.65 -10.53 -3.59
C GLY A 140 16.33 -11.67 -4.34
N THR A 141 17.60 -11.88 -4.01
CA THR A 141 18.42 -12.94 -4.58
C THR A 141 18.56 -14.05 -3.55
N PHE A 142 18.23 -15.27 -3.96
CA PHE A 142 18.37 -16.44 -3.12
C PHE A 142 19.84 -16.85 -3.00
N GLU A 143 20.33 -16.90 -1.76
CA GLU A 143 21.69 -17.31 -1.43
C GLU A 143 21.68 -18.50 -0.48
N ARG A 144 22.41 -19.56 -0.84
CA ARG A 144 22.52 -20.77 -0.04
C ARG A 144 23.97 -21.07 0.27
N SER A 145 24.29 -21.10 1.56
CA SER A 145 25.54 -21.61 2.10
C SER A 145 25.34 -23.02 2.68
N ARG A 146 26.41 -23.60 3.25
CA ARG A 146 26.32 -24.89 3.96
C ARG A 146 25.45 -24.82 5.21
N SER A 147 25.37 -23.66 5.86
CA SER A 147 24.72 -23.46 7.16
C SER A 147 23.40 -22.69 7.10
N ALA A 148 23.13 -21.95 6.03
CA ALA A 148 21.95 -21.10 5.92
C ALA A 148 21.43 -20.98 4.47
N ALA A 149 20.13 -20.73 4.36
CA ALA A 149 19.48 -20.30 3.14
C ALA A 149 18.80 -18.95 3.41
N LEU A 150 19.14 -17.97 2.59
CA LEU A 150 18.82 -16.57 2.79
C LEU A 150 18.24 -16.00 1.48
N VAL A 151 17.45 -14.95 1.59
CA VAL A 151 17.12 -14.06 0.48
C VAL A 151 17.67 -12.69 0.81
N VAL A 152 18.60 -12.21 0.00
CA VAL A 152 19.18 -10.87 0.11
C VAL A 152 18.27 -9.92 -0.67
N PRO A 153 17.59 -8.95 -0.05
CA PRO A 153 16.71 -8.03 -0.75
C PRO A 153 17.44 -7.23 -1.83
N ASP A 154 16.74 -6.96 -2.94
CA ASP A 154 17.30 -6.17 -4.05
C ASP A 154 17.35 -4.68 -3.74
N ASP A 155 16.49 -4.19 -2.84
CA ASP A 155 16.61 -2.84 -2.30
C ASP A 155 17.61 -2.85 -1.13
N PRO A 156 18.82 -2.28 -1.29
CA PRO A 156 19.85 -2.26 -0.24
C PRO A 156 19.44 -1.48 1.02
N ARG A 157 18.32 -0.75 1.00
CA ARG A 157 17.73 -0.11 2.21
C ARG A 157 16.97 -1.13 3.07
N GLN A 158 16.60 -2.28 2.51
CA GLN A 158 16.10 -3.44 3.25
C GLN A 158 17.30 -4.22 3.80
N ILE A 159 17.88 -3.71 4.88
CA ILE A 159 19.19 -4.12 5.41
C ILE A 159 19.25 -5.53 6.02
N TYR A 160 18.10 -6.21 6.16
CA TYR A 160 18.02 -7.53 6.78
C TYR A 160 17.86 -8.62 5.71
N PRO A 161 18.84 -9.52 5.55
CA PRO A 161 18.66 -10.76 4.81
C PRO A 161 17.55 -11.60 5.46
N ILE A 162 16.66 -12.17 4.64
CA ILE A 162 15.54 -12.98 5.12
C ILE A 162 15.94 -14.44 5.16
N HIS A 163 15.89 -15.05 6.34
CA HIS A 163 16.13 -16.48 6.49
C HIS A 163 14.94 -17.27 5.93
N VAL A 164 15.21 -18.24 5.06
CA VAL A 164 14.16 -19.05 4.44
C VAL A 164 14.39 -20.53 4.67
N LYS A 165 13.29 -21.26 4.89
CA LYS A 165 13.31 -22.73 4.88
C LYS A 165 12.93 -23.20 3.48
N VAL A 166 13.87 -23.82 2.78
CA VAL A 166 13.61 -24.39 1.45
C VAL A 166 12.92 -25.74 1.63
N SER A 167 11.68 -25.85 1.16
CA SER A 167 10.99 -27.13 1.06
C SER A 167 11.60 -27.96 -0.08
N GLY A 168 11.79 -29.27 0.13
CA GLY A 168 12.40 -30.16 -0.87
C GLY A 168 11.66 -30.24 -2.21
N LYS A 169 10.40 -29.78 -2.28
CA LYS A 169 9.62 -29.71 -3.53
C LYS A 169 9.93 -28.48 -4.39
N MET A 170 10.53 -27.43 -3.81
CA MET A 170 10.74 -26.16 -4.51
C MET A 170 12.08 -26.16 -5.24
N LYS A 171 12.04 -26.05 -6.57
CA LYS A 171 13.25 -25.95 -7.41
C LYS A 171 13.76 -24.51 -7.40
N VAL A 172 14.57 -24.16 -6.41
CA VAL A 172 15.28 -22.88 -6.32
C VAL A 172 16.79 -23.13 -6.27
N LYS A 173 17.56 -22.36 -7.05
CA LYS A 173 19.01 -22.47 -7.15
C LYS A 173 19.67 -21.20 -6.62
N ASN A 174 20.90 -21.35 -6.13
CA ASN A 174 21.70 -20.21 -5.68
C ASN A 174 21.85 -19.17 -6.80
N GLY A 175 21.57 -17.90 -6.49
CA GLY A 175 21.58 -16.79 -7.43
C GLY A 175 20.26 -16.53 -8.16
N ASP A 176 19.23 -17.36 -7.95
CA ASP A 176 17.90 -17.10 -8.52
C ASP A 176 17.27 -15.87 -7.85
N LYS A 177 16.56 -15.06 -8.64
CA LYS A 177 15.66 -14.01 -8.16
C LYS A 177 14.36 -14.64 -7.69
N VAL A 178 13.93 -14.21 -6.51
CA VAL A 178 12.75 -14.75 -5.85
C VAL A 178 11.92 -13.65 -5.22
N LEU A 179 10.62 -13.90 -5.13
CA LEU A 179 9.72 -13.18 -4.24
C LEU A 179 9.66 -13.96 -2.91
N VAL A 180 9.89 -13.27 -1.80
CA VAL A 180 9.83 -13.84 -0.46
C VAL A 180 8.76 -13.13 0.36
N SER A 181 7.82 -13.89 0.93
CA SER A 181 6.87 -13.36 1.91
C SER A 181 7.47 -13.46 3.31
N ILE A 182 7.41 -12.36 4.05
CA ILE A 182 7.93 -12.27 5.42
C ILE A 182 6.94 -12.95 6.37
N THR A 183 7.38 -14.01 7.04
CA THR A 183 6.57 -14.73 8.04
C THR A 183 6.85 -14.24 9.45
N THR A 184 8.10 -13.83 9.71
CA THR A 184 8.54 -13.26 10.98
C THR A 184 9.37 -12.01 10.68
N TYR A 185 8.94 -10.87 11.20
CA TYR A 185 9.68 -9.61 11.06
C TYR A 185 10.89 -9.58 11.99
N PRO A 186 11.93 -8.78 11.65
CA PRO A 186 13.06 -8.64 12.54
C PRO A 186 12.66 -7.90 13.81
N ASP A 187 13.42 -8.17 14.86
CA ASP A 187 13.42 -7.45 16.14
C ASP A 187 14.87 -7.39 16.65
N LYS A 188 15.13 -6.69 17.75
CA LYS A 188 16.47 -6.45 18.33
C LYS A 188 17.37 -7.70 18.38
N ASN A 189 16.78 -8.87 18.63
CA ASN A 189 17.52 -10.13 18.82
C ASN A 189 17.16 -11.21 17.77
N LYS A 190 16.37 -10.88 16.75
CA LYS A 190 15.86 -11.88 15.79
C LYS A 190 15.99 -11.38 14.36
N TYR A 191 16.59 -12.21 13.52
CA TYR A 191 16.57 -12.01 12.07
C TYR A 191 15.17 -12.28 11.51
N PRO A 192 14.81 -11.68 10.36
CA PRO A 192 13.55 -11.97 9.73
C PRO A 192 13.57 -13.37 9.14
N GLU A 193 12.40 -14.02 9.20
CA GLU A 193 12.15 -15.29 8.54
C GLU A 193 11.08 -15.09 7.47
N GLY A 194 11.18 -15.91 6.42
CA GLY A 194 10.22 -15.87 5.33
C GLY A 194 10.09 -17.20 4.61
N ARG A 195 9.16 -17.18 3.66
CA ARG A 195 8.92 -18.28 2.72
C ARG A 195 9.02 -17.72 1.31
N ILE A 196 9.77 -18.41 0.46
CA ILE A 196 9.78 -18.10 -0.97
C ILE A 196 8.37 -18.37 -1.52
N SER A 197 7.72 -17.31 -2.00
CA SER A 197 6.39 -17.40 -2.62
C SER A 197 6.51 -17.70 -4.10
N GLU A 198 7.54 -17.18 -4.77
CA GLU A 198 7.75 -17.36 -6.21
C GLU A 198 9.23 -17.35 -6.57
N VAL A 199 9.62 -18.21 -7.53
CA VAL A 199 10.94 -18.16 -8.17
C VAL A 199 10.75 -17.45 -9.50
N LEU A 200 11.28 -16.22 -9.61
CA LEU A 200 11.10 -15.35 -10.77
C LEU A 200 12.02 -15.78 -11.93
N GLY A 201 13.25 -16.19 -11.61
CA GLY A 201 14.19 -16.65 -12.62
C GLY A 201 15.65 -16.40 -12.25
N ARG A 202 16.54 -16.55 -13.21
CA ARG A 202 17.98 -16.34 -13.04
C ARG A 202 18.41 -14.98 -13.56
N LYS A 203 19.31 -14.31 -12.84
CA LYS A 203 19.92 -13.06 -13.29
C LYS A 203 20.42 -13.17 -14.74
N GLY A 204 20.01 -12.22 -15.58
CA GLY A 204 20.35 -12.18 -17.01
C GLY A 204 19.36 -12.90 -17.94
N GLN A 205 18.31 -13.54 -17.42
CA GLN A 205 17.23 -14.06 -18.26
C GLN A 205 16.39 -12.91 -18.86
N PRO A 206 16.10 -12.94 -20.18
CA PRO A 206 15.21 -11.97 -20.80
C PRO A 206 13.85 -11.88 -20.11
N GLY A 207 13.34 -10.68 -19.90
CA GLY A 207 12.04 -10.43 -19.26
C GLY A 207 12.04 -10.48 -17.72
N LEU A 208 13.12 -10.93 -17.08
CA LEU A 208 13.19 -10.98 -15.61
C LEU A 208 13.08 -9.59 -14.97
N ASP A 209 13.72 -8.59 -15.55
CA ASP A 209 13.74 -7.23 -15.01
C ASP A 209 12.32 -6.65 -14.91
N VAL A 210 11.49 -6.91 -15.93
CA VAL A 210 10.08 -6.52 -15.95
C VAL A 210 9.32 -7.24 -14.83
N GLN A 211 9.48 -8.56 -14.69
CA GLN A 211 8.83 -9.31 -13.61
C GLN A 211 9.25 -8.84 -12.21
N VAL A 212 10.54 -8.54 -12.02
CA VAL A 212 11.07 -7.98 -10.77
C VAL A 212 10.40 -6.64 -10.45
N VAL A 213 10.26 -5.74 -11.42
CA VAL A 213 9.57 -4.46 -11.25
C VAL A 213 8.10 -4.67 -10.87
N ILE A 214 7.39 -5.53 -11.60
CA ILE A 214 5.98 -5.87 -11.32
C ILE A 214 5.82 -6.29 -9.87
N ARG A 215 6.60 -7.27 -9.40
CA ARG A 215 6.46 -7.80 -8.04
C ARG A 215 7.00 -6.86 -6.97
N LYS A 216 8.08 -6.12 -7.23
CA LYS A 216 8.63 -5.12 -6.30
C LYS A 216 7.63 -4.02 -5.98
N HIS A 217 6.82 -3.62 -6.96
CA HIS A 217 5.78 -2.60 -6.78
C HIS A 217 4.39 -3.18 -6.48
N GLY A 218 4.27 -4.50 -6.28
CA GLY A 218 3.00 -5.15 -5.99
C GLY A 218 1.96 -5.01 -7.11
N LEU A 219 2.41 -4.83 -8.35
CA LEU A 219 1.53 -4.68 -9.52
C LEU A 219 0.93 -6.03 -9.89
N LYS A 220 -0.34 -6.00 -10.30
CA LYS A 220 -1.08 -7.20 -10.73
C LYS A 220 -0.94 -7.42 -12.23
N ASP A 221 -0.39 -8.56 -12.62
CA ASP A 221 -0.16 -8.92 -14.01
C ASP A 221 -1.09 -10.02 -14.56
N PHE A 222 -2.07 -10.44 -13.76
CA PHE A 222 -3.14 -11.36 -14.16
C PHE A 222 -4.48 -10.95 -13.53
N PHE A 223 -5.59 -11.29 -14.18
CA PHE A 223 -6.93 -11.12 -13.62
C PHE A 223 -7.40 -12.42 -12.96
N PRO A 224 -8.15 -12.35 -11.85
CA PRO A 224 -8.83 -13.53 -11.32
C PRO A 224 -9.84 -14.09 -12.34
N GLU A 225 -9.97 -15.41 -12.43
CA GLU A 225 -10.88 -16.05 -13.40
C GLU A 225 -12.33 -15.58 -13.24
N SER A 226 -12.75 -15.31 -12.01
CA SER A 226 -14.09 -14.78 -11.74
C SER A 226 -14.34 -13.38 -12.31
N VAL A 227 -13.28 -12.59 -12.51
CA VAL A 227 -13.33 -11.26 -13.14
C VAL A 227 -13.34 -11.40 -14.65
N LEU A 228 -12.52 -12.30 -15.21
CA LEU A 228 -12.52 -12.61 -16.64
C LEU A 228 -13.88 -13.12 -17.12
N ASN A 229 -14.51 -14.01 -16.34
CA ASN A 229 -15.85 -14.51 -16.67
C ASN A 229 -16.90 -13.38 -16.65
N GLU A 230 -16.86 -12.49 -15.65
CA GLU A 230 -17.74 -11.33 -15.60
C GLU A 230 -17.51 -10.37 -16.79
N ALA A 231 -16.26 -10.17 -17.21
CA ALA A 231 -15.94 -9.37 -18.39
C ALA A 231 -16.51 -9.98 -19.68
N ARG A 232 -16.35 -11.29 -19.88
CA ARG A 232 -16.90 -12.00 -21.04
C ARG A 232 -18.43 -11.94 -21.10
N GLU A 233 -19.09 -12.03 -19.94
CA GLU A 233 -20.54 -11.89 -19.83
C GLU A 233 -21.00 -10.45 -20.09
N ALA A 234 -20.23 -9.46 -19.65
CA ALA A 234 -20.53 -8.05 -19.84
C ALA A 234 -20.23 -7.55 -21.25
N ALA A 235 -19.24 -8.12 -21.94
CA ALA A 235 -18.78 -7.74 -23.28
C ALA A 235 -19.77 -8.19 -24.37
N VAL A 236 -21.00 -7.69 -24.30
CA VAL A 236 -22.06 -7.90 -25.28
C VAL A 236 -22.44 -6.60 -25.96
N PRO A 237 -22.84 -6.62 -27.25
CA PRO A 237 -23.31 -5.41 -27.93
C PRO A 237 -24.47 -4.74 -27.20
N VAL A 238 -24.48 -3.40 -27.26
CA VAL A 238 -25.55 -2.57 -26.69
C VAL A 238 -26.90 -2.98 -27.27
N SER A 239 -27.89 -3.21 -26.40
CA SER A 239 -29.24 -3.61 -26.80
C SER A 239 -29.96 -2.49 -27.56
N GLU A 240 -30.95 -2.85 -28.38
CA GLU A 240 -31.79 -1.87 -29.09
C GLU A 240 -32.54 -0.93 -28.13
N GLU A 241 -32.98 -1.45 -26.98
CA GLU A 241 -33.62 -0.66 -25.93
C GLU A 241 -32.68 0.42 -25.39
N GLU A 242 -31.42 0.08 -25.14
CA GLU A 242 -30.43 1.03 -24.66
C GLU A 242 -30.01 2.02 -25.75
N LYS A 243 -29.89 1.58 -27.02
CA LYS A 243 -29.67 2.49 -28.17
C LYS A 243 -30.80 3.52 -28.29
N ASN A 244 -32.05 3.10 -28.14
CA ASN A 244 -33.23 3.98 -28.22
C ASN A 244 -33.30 5.01 -27.08
N ARG A 245 -32.63 4.76 -25.95
CA ARG A 245 -32.50 5.72 -24.84
C ARG A 245 -31.39 6.75 -25.06
N ARG A 246 -30.48 6.49 -26.00
CA ARG A 246 -29.31 7.32 -26.31
C ARG A 246 -29.58 8.18 -27.54
N ARG A 247 -28.86 9.29 -27.63
CA ARG A 247 -28.87 10.10 -28.85
C ARG A 247 -28.00 9.41 -29.90
N ASP A 248 -28.59 9.09 -31.04
CA ASP A 248 -27.84 8.55 -32.18
C ASP A 248 -27.00 9.65 -32.85
N LEU A 249 -25.68 9.43 -32.90
CA LEU A 249 -24.69 10.28 -33.54
C LEU A 249 -23.85 9.50 -34.57
N THR A 250 -24.27 8.30 -34.98
CA THR A 250 -23.52 7.42 -35.89
C THR A 250 -23.25 8.04 -37.27
N ALA A 251 -24.07 9.00 -37.70
CA ALA A 251 -23.86 9.75 -38.95
C ALA A 251 -22.84 10.89 -38.84
N VAL A 252 -22.37 11.23 -37.63
CA VAL A 252 -21.36 12.28 -37.42
C VAL A 252 -19.98 11.70 -37.67
N ARG A 253 -19.18 12.34 -38.54
CA ARG A 253 -17.77 11.98 -38.71
C ARG A 253 -16.98 12.30 -37.44
N MET A 254 -16.42 11.28 -36.82
CA MET A 254 -15.55 11.34 -35.65
C MET A 254 -14.15 10.81 -36.01
N VAL A 255 -13.13 11.24 -35.27
CA VAL A 255 -11.75 10.75 -35.39
C VAL A 255 -11.15 10.50 -34.02
N THR A 256 -10.34 9.45 -33.89
CA THR A 256 -9.46 9.17 -32.74
C THR A 256 -8.02 9.56 -33.12
N MET A 257 -7.17 9.85 -32.14
CA MET A 257 -5.80 10.36 -32.38
C MET A 257 -4.82 9.74 -31.39
N ASP A 258 -4.42 8.50 -31.68
CA ASP A 258 -3.66 7.66 -30.77
C ASP A 258 -2.36 7.13 -31.39
N GLY A 259 -1.52 6.51 -30.56
CA GLY A 259 -0.34 5.80 -31.05
C GLY A 259 -0.73 4.65 -31.97
N ALA A 260 0.10 4.37 -32.98
CA ALA A 260 -0.18 3.34 -33.99
C ALA A 260 -0.41 1.92 -33.40
N ASP A 261 0.12 1.65 -32.21
CA ASP A 261 -0.01 0.36 -31.51
C ASP A 261 -1.11 0.37 -30.42
N ALA A 262 -1.85 1.47 -30.25
CA ALA A 262 -2.92 1.59 -29.26
C ALA A 262 -4.10 0.67 -29.61
N LYS A 263 -4.72 0.09 -28.57
CA LYS A 263 -5.88 -0.81 -28.72
C LYS A 263 -7.09 -0.39 -27.88
N ASP A 264 -6.85 0.51 -26.94
CA ASP A 264 -7.75 1.09 -25.96
C ASP A 264 -8.02 2.55 -26.36
N LEU A 265 -8.88 2.75 -27.36
CA LEU A 265 -9.24 4.07 -27.87
C LEU A 265 -10.38 4.65 -27.02
N ASP A 266 -10.02 5.48 -26.04
CA ASP A 266 -10.94 5.98 -25.02
C ASP A 266 -11.76 7.20 -25.49
N ASP A 267 -11.23 8.00 -26.41
CA ASP A 267 -11.85 9.23 -26.87
C ASP A 267 -11.88 9.40 -28.39
N ALA A 268 -12.98 9.99 -28.88
CA ALA A 268 -13.13 10.42 -30.25
C ALA A 268 -13.59 11.89 -30.30
N VAL A 269 -13.17 12.59 -31.35
CA VAL A 269 -13.45 14.02 -31.53
C VAL A 269 -14.19 14.26 -32.83
N SER A 270 -15.16 15.17 -32.79
CA SER A 270 -15.85 15.69 -33.98
C SER A 270 -15.89 17.20 -33.95
N ILE A 271 -15.81 17.84 -35.11
CA ILE A 271 -15.95 19.29 -35.24
C ILE A 271 -16.94 19.64 -36.34
N SER A 272 -17.80 20.63 -36.07
CA SER A 272 -18.74 21.17 -37.06
C SER A 272 -18.76 22.70 -36.97
N ARG A 273 -18.95 23.37 -38.11
CA ARG A 273 -19.06 24.83 -38.16
C ARG A 273 -20.49 25.26 -37.82
N THR A 274 -20.63 26.33 -37.04
CA THR A 274 -21.90 26.97 -36.70
C THR A 274 -21.93 28.40 -37.25
N ALA A 275 -23.05 29.12 -37.11
CA ALA A 275 -23.15 30.52 -37.51
C ALA A 275 -22.15 31.41 -36.75
N ASP A 276 -21.93 31.11 -35.47
CA ASP A 276 -21.13 31.93 -34.55
C ASP A 276 -19.75 31.32 -34.24
N GLY A 277 -19.35 30.22 -34.90
CA GLY A 277 -18.06 29.58 -34.66
C GLY A 277 -18.02 28.09 -34.98
N TYR A 278 -17.58 27.29 -34.00
CA TYR A 278 -17.44 25.84 -34.12
C TYR A 278 -18.09 25.14 -32.93
N ARG A 279 -18.67 23.97 -33.19
CA ARG A 279 -19.07 23.01 -32.17
C ARG A 279 -18.09 21.85 -32.18
N LEU A 280 -17.38 21.69 -31.05
CA LEU A 280 -16.53 20.56 -30.74
C LEU A 280 -17.34 19.52 -29.96
N GLY A 281 -17.37 18.28 -30.43
CA GLY A 281 -17.87 17.13 -29.68
C GLY A 281 -16.70 16.27 -29.22
N VAL A 282 -16.64 15.99 -27.92
CA VAL A 282 -15.71 15.05 -27.30
C VAL A 282 -16.54 13.85 -26.83
N HIS A 283 -16.21 12.67 -27.34
CA HIS A 283 -16.96 11.44 -27.13
C HIS A 283 -16.07 10.46 -26.39
N ILE A 284 -16.46 10.06 -25.18
CA ILE A 284 -15.68 9.17 -24.33
C ILE A 284 -16.36 7.80 -24.28
N ALA A 285 -15.56 6.73 -24.33
CA ALA A 285 -16.01 5.36 -24.12
C ALA A 285 -16.85 5.22 -22.85
N ASP A 286 -18.05 4.64 -22.95
CA ASP A 286 -18.96 4.46 -21.81
C ASP A 286 -18.67 3.15 -21.06
N VAL A 287 -17.50 3.09 -20.44
CA VAL A 287 -17.06 1.94 -19.62
C VAL A 287 -18.05 1.66 -18.48
N SER A 288 -18.72 2.69 -17.95
CA SER A 288 -19.70 2.57 -16.85
C SER A 288 -20.96 1.78 -17.24
N HIS A 289 -21.22 1.66 -18.55
CA HIS A 289 -22.25 0.77 -19.05
C HIS A 289 -21.93 -0.70 -18.74
N TYR A 290 -20.66 -1.10 -18.82
CA TYR A 290 -20.22 -2.48 -18.67
C TYR A 290 -19.72 -2.80 -17.25
N VAL A 291 -19.12 -1.83 -16.57
CA VAL A 291 -18.59 -2.00 -15.20
C VAL A 291 -19.57 -1.40 -14.18
N LYS A 292 -20.28 -2.26 -13.44
CA LYS A 292 -21.27 -1.83 -12.44
C LYS A 292 -20.66 -1.70 -11.05
N GLU A 293 -21.12 -0.69 -10.30
CA GLU A 293 -20.67 -0.43 -8.93
C GLU A 293 -20.79 -1.71 -8.07
N LYS A 294 -19.76 -2.00 -7.27
CA LYS A 294 -19.64 -3.15 -6.37
C LYS A 294 -19.53 -4.52 -7.06
N SER A 295 -19.48 -4.56 -8.40
CA SER A 295 -19.23 -5.80 -9.16
C SER A 295 -17.80 -6.31 -8.95
N LYS A 296 -17.44 -7.48 -9.51
CA LYS A 296 -16.06 -7.98 -9.38
C LYS A 296 -15.13 -7.16 -10.27
N LEU A 297 -15.60 -6.71 -11.43
CA LEU A 297 -14.87 -5.79 -12.30
C LEU A 297 -14.56 -4.47 -11.59
N ASP A 298 -15.56 -3.86 -10.95
CA ASP A 298 -15.38 -2.60 -10.20
C ASP A 298 -14.36 -2.74 -9.07
N LYS A 299 -14.48 -3.80 -8.25
CA LYS A 299 -13.52 -4.08 -7.17
C LYS A 299 -12.10 -4.32 -7.68
N GLU A 300 -11.94 -5.01 -8.81
CA GLU A 300 -10.63 -5.28 -9.40
C GLU A 300 -10.03 -4.02 -10.03
N ALA A 301 -10.83 -3.24 -10.76
CA ALA A 301 -10.43 -1.94 -11.32
C ALA A 301 -10.01 -0.98 -10.21
N LEU A 302 -10.79 -0.87 -9.13
CA LEU A 302 -10.45 -0.07 -7.94
C LEU A 302 -9.15 -0.52 -7.29
N ALA A 303 -8.91 -1.84 -7.20
CA ALA A 303 -7.69 -2.38 -6.62
C ALA A 303 -6.45 -2.16 -7.51
N ARG A 304 -6.62 -2.01 -8.83
CA ARG A 304 -5.54 -1.67 -9.78
C ARG A 304 -5.30 -0.18 -9.86
N GLY A 305 -6.36 0.62 -9.81
CA GLY A 305 -6.36 2.08 -9.84
C GLY A 305 -6.04 2.70 -11.19
N THR A 306 -5.12 2.12 -11.96
CA THR A 306 -4.71 2.60 -13.29
C THR A 306 -4.14 1.45 -14.13
N SER A 307 -4.15 1.61 -15.46
CA SER A 307 -3.29 0.83 -16.35
C SER A 307 -1.83 1.24 -16.14
N VAL A 308 -0.91 0.27 -16.12
CA VAL A 308 0.53 0.53 -15.98
C VAL A 308 1.25 0.14 -17.27
N TYR A 309 1.86 1.12 -17.92
CA TYR A 309 2.63 0.94 -19.15
C TYR A 309 4.10 0.75 -18.80
N LEU A 310 4.62 -0.45 -19.08
CA LEU A 310 6.04 -0.80 -18.98
C LEU A 310 6.62 -0.85 -20.39
N ILE A 311 7.95 -0.92 -20.50
CA ILE A 311 8.68 -0.87 -21.78
C ILE A 311 8.10 -1.85 -22.82
N ASP A 312 7.86 -3.11 -22.43
CA ASP A 312 7.40 -4.17 -23.35
C ASP A 312 6.01 -4.74 -22.98
N LYS A 313 5.33 -4.16 -21.99
CA LYS A 313 4.09 -4.75 -21.45
C LYS A 313 3.17 -3.69 -20.84
N VAL A 314 1.88 -3.82 -21.13
CA VAL A 314 0.82 -3.09 -20.41
C VAL A 314 0.18 -4.02 -19.39
N LEU A 315 -0.02 -3.51 -18.18
CA LEU A 315 -0.86 -4.13 -17.16
C LEU A 315 -2.17 -3.36 -17.13
N PRO A 316 -3.23 -3.83 -17.84
CA PRO A 316 -4.43 -3.03 -17.99
C PRO A 316 -5.22 -2.99 -16.68
N MET A 317 -5.96 -1.90 -16.48
CA MET A 317 -6.90 -1.75 -15.37
C MET A 317 -8.11 -2.68 -15.53
N LEU A 318 -8.59 -2.84 -16.76
CA LEU A 318 -9.74 -3.67 -17.12
C LEU A 318 -9.31 -4.87 -17.97
N PRO A 319 -10.08 -5.97 -17.97
CA PRO A 319 -9.81 -7.09 -18.85
C PRO A 319 -9.83 -6.70 -20.34
N PRO A 320 -9.01 -7.33 -21.19
CA PRO A 320 -8.95 -7.02 -22.63
C PRO A 320 -10.29 -7.11 -23.35
N GLU A 321 -11.20 -7.98 -22.89
CA GLU A 321 -12.56 -8.10 -23.43
C GLU A 321 -13.36 -6.79 -23.34
N LEU A 322 -13.02 -5.94 -22.36
CA LEU A 322 -13.61 -4.61 -22.22
C LEU A 322 -12.73 -3.53 -22.85
N SER A 323 -11.43 -3.51 -22.52
CA SER A 323 -10.55 -2.40 -22.88
C SER A 323 -10.15 -2.37 -24.35
N ASN A 324 -9.98 -3.54 -24.99
CA ASN A 324 -9.44 -3.62 -26.35
C ASN A 324 -10.50 -3.93 -27.41
N ASP A 325 -11.75 -4.09 -26.98
CA ASP A 325 -12.86 -4.51 -27.85
C ASP A 325 -14.08 -3.62 -27.58
N ILE A 326 -15.03 -4.05 -26.75
CA ILE A 326 -16.36 -3.42 -26.67
C ILE A 326 -16.39 -1.95 -26.22
N CYS A 327 -15.35 -1.48 -25.51
CA CYS A 327 -15.23 -0.07 -25.09
C CYS A 327 -14.32 0.77 -25.99
N SER A 328 -13.53 0.14 -26.87
CA SER A 328 -12.60 0.85 -27.76
C SER A 328 -13.35 1.43 -28.96
N LEU A 329 -13.13 2.70 -29.27
CA LEU A 329 -13.90 3.49 -30.25
C LEU A 329 -13.46 3.35 -31.72
#